data_AF-A0A9X1U7A6-F1
#
_entry.id   AF-A0A9X1U7A6-F1
#
_cell.length_a   1.000
_cell.length_b   1.000
_cell.length_c   1.000
_cell.angle_alpha   90.00
_cell.angle_beta   90.00
_cell.angle_gamma   90.00
#
_symmetry.space_group_name_H-M   'P 1'
#
loop_
_entity.id
_entity.type
_entity.pdbx_description
1 polymer ?
#
loop_
_entity_poly.entity_id
_entity_poly.type
_entity_poly.pdbx_seq_one_letter_code
_entity_poly.pdbx_strand_id
1 'polypeptide(L)'
;MFSKTKKNNRIDAEQREQYEYARRRIKQKKNLMRHFILFLVGSIILIIINPVLGYGNETLIKDWFIWAILIWTFIFLIHLFNVFVMNKFMDKEWEDRQLEKLKARQAEKIAELQKQVDSELQLPKTDDFTKKNDADNLLPPDVQ
;
A
#
# COMPACT_ATOMS: atom_id res chain seq x y z
N MET A 1 37.38 20.45 13.04
CA MET A 1 36.57 19.28 13.42
C MET A 1 35.20 19.38 12.75
N PHE A 2 35.01 18.81 11.57
CA PHE A 2 33.70 18.78 10.88
C PHE A 2 33.59 17.49 10.06
N SER A 3 33.04 16.42 10.64
CA SER A 3 32.82 15.18 9.88
C SER A 3 31.70 14.26 10.39
N LYS A 4 30.83 14.70 11.31
CA LYS A 4 29.78 13.81 11.87
C LYS A 4 28.36 14.00 11.31
N THR A 5 28.10 15.01 10.48
CA THR A 5 26.71 15.36 10.10
C THR A 5 26.09 14.45 9.04
N LYS A 6 26.85 13.81 8.14
CA LYS A 6 26.26 13.07 7.00
C LYS A 6 25.47 11.80 7.37
N LYS A 7 25.70 11.22 8.56
CA LYS A 7 25.02 9.98 9.00
C LYS A 7 23.61 10.25 9.56
N ASN A 8 23.32 11.46 10.03
CA ASN A 8 21.99 11.77 10.58
C ASN A 8 20.91 11.74 9.49
N ASN A 9 21.21 12.24 8.30
CA ASN A 9 20.21 12.47 7.27
C ASN A 9 19.64 11.15 6.70
N ARG A 10 20.45 10.08 6.69
CA ARG A 10 20.00 8.73 6.30
C ARG A 10 19.14 8.08 7.38
N ILE A 11 19.54 8.21 8.65
CA ILE A 11 18.74 7.71 9.78
C ILE A 11 17.41 8.47 9.85
N ASP A 12 17.42 9.78 9.61
CA ASP A 12 16.21 10.61 9.57
C ASP A 12 15.28 10.23 8.41
N ALA A 13 15.81 9.89 7.24
CA ALA A 13 15.01 9.44 6.09
C ALA A 13 14.34 8.08 6.36
N GLU A 14 15.10 7.11 6.88
CA GLU A 14 14.58 5.78 7.21
C GLU A 14 13.52 5.85 8.34
N GLN A 15 13.76 6.69 9.35
CA GLN A 15 12.78 6.92 10.42
C GLN A 15 11.50 7.59 9.91
N ARG A 16 11.60 8.52 8.96
CA ARG A 16 10.44 9.14 8.31
C ARG A 16 9.62 8.11 7.54
N GLU A 17 10.26 7.24 6.76
CA GLU A 17 9.59 6.16 6.03
C GLU A 17 8.85 5.20 6.96
N GLN A 18 9.50 4.77 8.04
CA GLN A 18 8.89 3.90 9.05
C GLN A 18 7.68 4.58 9.72
N TYR A 19 7.81 5.87 10.05
CA TYR A 19 6.72 6.66 10.62
C TYR A 19 5.55 6.81 9.64
N GLU A 20 5.83 7.10 8.36
CA GLU A 20 4.80 7.19 7.34
C GLU A 20 4.07 5.87 7.11
N TYR A 21 4.81 4.76 7.06
CA TYR A 21 4.21 3.43 6.96
C TYR A 21 3.30 3.15 8.16
N ALA A 22 3.78 3.36 9.39
CA ALA A 22 2.98 3.20 10.59
C ALA A 22 1.71 4.07 10.57
N ARG A 23 1.84 5.34 10.15
CA ARG A 23 0.73 6.28 10.04
C ARG A 23 -0.31 5.84 9.00
N ARG A 24 0.12 5.34 7.83
CA ARG A 24 -0.76 4.79 6.80
C ARG A 24 -1.57 3.60 7.34
N ARG A 25 -0.90 2.67 8.05
CA ARG A 25 -1.57 1.51 8.69
C ARG A 25 -2.61 1.96 9.73
N ILE A 26 -2.30 2.97 10.54
CA ILE A 26 -3.24 3.53 11.52
C ILE A 26 -4.44 4.18 10.84
N LYS A 27 -4.23 4.95 9.76
CA LYS A 27 -5.31 5.61 9.01
C LYS A 27 -6.28 4.60 8.39
N GLN A 28 -5.76 3.49 7.86
CA GLN A 28 -6.57 2.40 7.32
C GLN A 28 -7.42 1.73 8.40
N LYS A 29 -6.84 1.39 9.56
CA LYS A 29 -7.58 0.85 10.72
C LYS A 29 -8.69 1.80 11.17
N LYS A 30 -8.40 3.11 11.23
CA LYS A 30 -9.38 4.14 11.62
C LYS A 30 -10.54 4.22 10.61
N ASN A 31 -10.26 4.12 9.32
CA ASN A 31 -11.30 4.12 8.29
C ASN A 31 -12.21 2.90 8.41
N LEU A 32 -11.67 1.71 8.68
CA LEU A 32 -12.46 0.50 8.92
C LEU A 32 -13.40 0.67 10.12
N MET A 33 -12.88 1.21 11.23
CA MET A 33 -13.69 1.46 12.43
C MET A 33 -14.83 2.44 12.16
N ARG A 34 -14.61 3.50 11.37
CA ARG A 34 -15.68 4.42 10.98
C ARG A 34 -16.79 3.72 10.19
N HIS A 35 -16.44 2.86 9.23
CA HIS A 35 -17.43 2.10 8.46
C HIS A 35 -18.15 1.08 9.35
N PHE A 36 -17.46 0.44 10.29
CA PHE A 36 -18.07 -0.45 11.28
C PHE A 36 -19.09 0.27 12.16
N ILE A 37 -18.77 1.48 12.63
CA ILE A 37 -19.69 2.30 13.44
C ILE A 37 -20.91 2.72 12.61
N LEU A 38 -20.72 3.16 11.37
CA LEU A 38 -21.83 3.47 10.45
C LEU A 38 -22.70 2.24 10.15
N PHE A 39 -22.07 1.08 9.97
CA PHE A 39 -22.78 -0.19 9.79
C PHE A 39 -23.64 -0.51 11.01
N LEU A 40 -23.08 -0.42 12.23
CA LEU A 40 -23.79 -0.71 13.47
C LEU A 40 -24.99 0.22 13.67
N VAL A 41 -24.80 1.53 13.45
CA VAL A 41 -25.87 2.53 13.54
C VAL A 41 -26.92 2.28 12.47
N GLY A 42 -26.52 2.00 11.22
CA GLY A 42 -27.43 1.67 10.13
C GLY A 42 -28.26 0.41 10.40
N SER A 43 -27.64 -0.64 10.94
CA SER A 43 -28.34 -1.86 11.35
C SER A 43 -29.39 -1.60 12.44
N ILE A 44 -29.06 -0.78 13.44
CA ILE A 44 -30.01 -0.41 14.49
C ILE A 44 -31.19 0.40 13.90
N ILE A 45 -30.91 1.34 13.00
CA ILE A 45 -31.97 2.11 12.31
C ILE A 45 -32.87 1.18 11.48
N LEU A 46 -32.30 0.22 10.73
CA LEU A 46 -33.06 -0.75 9.94
C LEU A 46 -33.93 -1.69 10.79
N ILE A 47 -33.53 -1.99 12.03
CA ILE A 47 -34.35 -2.77 12.96
C ILE A 47 -35.52 -1.94 13.49
N ILE A 48 -35.30 -0.65 13.78
CA ILE A 48 -36.30 0.26 14.35
C ILE A 48 -37.30 0.75 13.30
N ILE A 49 -36.88 0.90 12.04
CA ILE A 49 -37.73 1.43 10.97
C ILE A 49 -38.95 0.54 10.69
N ASN A 50 -38.82 -0.78 10.89
CA ASN A 50 -39.89 -1.74 10.66
C ASN A 50 -41.09 -1.56 11.63
N PRO A 51 -40.91 -1.51 12.97
CA PRO A 51 -42.00 -1.21 13.89
C PRO A 51 -42.44 0.27 13.89
N VAL A 52 -41.56 1.23 13.59
CA VAL A 52 -41.92 2.67 13.60
C VAL A 52 -42.78 3.07 12.41
N LEU A 53 -42.57 2.47 11.24
CA LEU A 53 -43.32 2.83 10.03
C LEU A 53 -44.68 2.13 9.92
N GLY A 54 -45.00 1.13 10.74
CA GLY A 54 -46.32 0.48 10.77
C GLY A 54 -46.75 -0.25 9.49
N TYR A 55 -45.90 -0.29 8.44
CA TYR A 55 -46.15 -1.02 7.19
C TYR A 55 -45.88 -2.51 7.39
N GLY A 56 -46.79 -3.20 8.08
CA GLY A 56 -46.67 -4.64 8.35
C GLY A 56 -47.91 -5.48 8.03
N ASN A 57 -49.06 -4.86 7.77
CA ASN A 57 -50.33 -5.60 7.70
C ASN A 57 -50.89 -5.81 6.28
N GLU A 58 -50.56 -4.95 5.30
CA GLU A 58 -51.17 -5.00 3.96
C GLU A 58 -50.19 -5.20 2.78
N THR A 59 -48.88 -5.20 3.00
CA THR A 59 -47.90 -5.28 1.88
C THR A 59 -47.27 -6.67 1.75
N LEU A 60 -47.08 -7.11 0.51
CA LEU A 60 -46.60 -8.44 0.10
C LEU A 60 -45.17 -8.79 0.54
N ILE A 61 -44.50 -7.94 1.34
CA ILE A 61 -43.12 -8.12 1.78
C ILE A 61 -43.02 -7.86 3.29
N LYS A 62 -43.75 -8.67 4.06
CA LYS A 62 -43.78 -8.66 5.54
C LYS A 62 -42.38 -8.62 6.20
N ASP A 63 -41.38 -9.18 5.54
CA ASP A 63 -40.02 -9.36 6.07
C ASP A 63 -38.93 -8.68 5.22
N TRP A 64 -39.25 -7.59 4.50
CA TRP A 64 -38.29 -6.91 3.63
C TRP A 64 -37.02 -6.44 4.35
N PHE A 65 -37.13 -6.12 5.65
CA PHE A 65 -36.00 -5.71 6.50
C PHE A 65 -34.94 -6.82 6.64
N ILE A 66 -35.34 -8.10 6.58
CA ILE A 66 -34.41 -9.24 6.64
C ILE A 66 -33.50 -9.21 5.42
N TRP A 67 -34.07 -9.01 4.22
CA TRP A 67 -33.31 -8.87 2.98
C TRP A 67 -32.42 -7.64 2.99
N ALA A 68 -32.91 -6.52 3.52
CA ALA A 68 -32.12 -5.30 3.69
C ALA A 68 -30.91 -5.54 4.61
N ILE A 69 -31.11 -6.18 5.77
CA ILE A 69 -30.03 -6.53 6.70
C ILE A 69 -29.05 -7.52 6.06
N LEU A 70 -29.54 -8.50 5.31
CA LEU A 70 -28.71 -9.50 4.65
C LEU A 70 -27.78 -8.85 3.61
N ILE A 71 -28.33 -7.99 2.74
CA ILE A 71 -27.54 -7.21 1.77
C ILE A 71 -26.56 -6.28 2.48
N TRP A 72 -27.01 -5.56 3.52
CA TRP A 72 -26.18 -4.64 4.27
C TRP A 72 -25.00 -5.36 4.96
N THR A 73 -25.26 -6.54 5.52
CA THR A 73 -24.26 -7.41 6.16
C THR A 73 -23.28 -7.95 5.12
N PHE A 74 -23.75 -8.30 3.93
CA PHE A 74 -22.90 -8.79 2.85
C PHE A 74 -21.90 -7.72 2.37
N ILE A 75 -22.35 -6.48 2.20
CA ILE A 75 -21.48 -5.33 1.85
C ILE A 75 -20.43 -5.11 2.95
N PHE A 76 -20.83 -5.19 4.22
CA PHE A 76 -19.90 -5.06 5.35
C PHE A 76 -18.85 -6.17 5.37
N LEU A 77 -19.24 -7.42 5.11
CA LEU A 77 -18.31 -8.55 5.00
C LEU A 77 -17.28 -8.29 3.90
N ILE A 78 -17.69 -7.89 2.68
CA ILE A 78 -16.75 -7.56 1.60
C ILE A 78 -15.76 -6.48 2.04
N HIS A 79 -16.23 -5.42 2.70
CA HIS A 79 -15.35 -4.36 3.19
C HIS A 79 -14.35 -4.85 4.24
N LEU A 80 -14.82 -5.69 5.18
CA LEU A 80 -13.97 -6.32 6.18
C LEU A 80 -12.89 -7.20 5.54
N PHE A 81 -13.28 -8.08 4.61
CA PHE A 81 -12.36 -8.93 3.87
C PHE A 81 -11.35 -8.13 3.04
N ASN A 82 -11.78 -7.05 2.37
CA ASN A 82 -10.87 -6.19 1.62
C ASN A 82 -9.82 -5.55 2.55
N VAL A 83 -10.24 -4.94 3.66
CA VAL A 83 -9.28 -4.29 4.57
C VAL A 83 -8.42 -5.29 5.34
N PHE A 84 -8.91 -6.50 5.62
CA PHE A 84 -8.18 -7.49 6.42
C PHE A 84 -7.30 -8.43 5.57
N VAL A 85 -7.82 -8.92 4.43
CA VAL A 85 -7.13 -9.87 3.55
C VAL A 85 -6.30 -9.17 2.49
N MET A 86 -6.87 -8.19 1.75
CA MET A 86 -6.10 -7.49 0.71
C MET A 86 -4.88 -6.77 1.29
N ASN A 87 -5.05 -6.18 2.48
CA ASN A 87 -4.01 -5.40 3.14
C ASN A 87 -2.93 -6.26 3.85
N LYS A 88 -3.16 -7.58 3.98
CA LYS A 88 -2.18 -8.56 4.45
C LYS A 88 -1.52 -9.31 3.29
N PHE A 89 -2.24 -9.48 2.18
CA PHE A 89 -1.75 -10.21 1.00
C PHE A 89 -0.97 -9.32 0.02
N MET A 90 -1.39 -8.07 -0.22
CA MET A 90 -0.60 -7.01 -0.87
C MET A 90 0.14 -6.16 0.17
N ASP A 91 0.80 -6.81 1.14
CA ASP A 91 1.68 -6.08 2.05
C ASP A 91 2.99 -5.70 1.32
N LYS A 92 3.74 -4.77 1.90
CA LYS A 92 4.99 -4.19 1.35
C LYS A 92 5.96 -5.25 0.81
N GLU A 93 5.99 -6.44 1.42
CA GLU A 93 6.80 -7.56 0.95
C GLU A 93 6.51 -8.02 -0.49
N TRP A 94 5.25 -7.98 -0.94
CA TRP A 94 4.93 -8.35 -2.32
C TRP A 94 5.44 -7.28 -3.29
N GLU A 95 5.28 -5.99 -2.94
CA GLU A 95 5.84 -4.87 -3.71
C GLU A 95 7.37 -4.96 -3.77
N ASP A 96 8.03 -5.17 -2.64
CA ASP A 96 9.49 -5.28 -2.54
C ASP A 96 10.01 -6.44 -3.41
N ARG A 97 9.32 -7.58 -3.42
CA ARG A 97 9.66 -8.72 -4.28
C ARG A 97 9.52 -8.39 -5.77
N GLN A 98 8.51 -7.62 -6.18
CA GLN A 98 8.38 -7.19 -7.58
C GLN A 98 9.42 -6.14 -7.94
N LEU A 99 9.73 -5.24 -7.01
CA LEU A 99 10.72 -4.19 -7.20
C LEU A 99 12.13 -4.76 -7.39
N GLU A 100 12.54 -5.70 -6.54
CA GLU A 100 13.83 -6.39 -6.67
C GLU A 100 13.94 -7.12 -8.01
N LYS A 101 12.85 -7.75 -8.47
CA LYS A 101 12.81 -8.40 -9.78
C LYS A 101 12.97 -7.41 -10.94
N LEU A 102 12.42 -6.21 -10.83
CA LEU A 102 12.57 -5.16 -11.84
C LEU A 102 13.98 -4.55 -11.83
N LYS A 103 14.55 -4.30 -10.65
CA LYS A 103 15.94 -3.82 -10.50
C LYS A 103 16.93 -4.80 -11.10
N ALA A 104 16.78 -6.10 -10.83
CA ALA A 104 17.65 -7.13 -11.40
C ALA A 104 17.66 -7.09 -12.94
N ARG A 105 16.48 -6.96 -13.57
CA ARG A 105 16.36 -6.85 -15.03
C ARG A 105 16.96 -5.56 -15.58
N GLN A 106 16.86 -4.46 -14.84
CA GLN A 106 17.51 -3.21 -15.23
C GLN A 106 19.04 -3.32 -15.14
N ALA A 107 19.57 -3.94 -14.08
CA ALA A 107 21.00 -4.17 -13.91
C ALA A 107 21.58 -5.03 -15.04
N GLU A 108 20.88 -6.09 -15.44
CA GLU A 108 21.27 -6.94 -16.58
C GLU A 108 21.34 -6.14 -17.89
N LYS A 109 20.33 -5.31 -18.20
CA LYS A 109 20.33 -4.45 -19.39
C LYS A 109 21.45 -3.42 -19.38
N ILE A 110 21.74 -2.82 -18.22
CA ILE A 110 22.85 -1.87 -18.08
C ILE A 110 24.18 -2.58 -18.36
N ALA A 111 24.37 -3.79 -17.84
CA ALA A 111 25.58 -4.58 -18.10
C ALA A 111 25.74 -4.96 -19.58
N GLU A 112 24.65 -5.28 -20.27
CA GLU A 112 24.67 -5.59 -21.70
C GLU A 112 25.01 -4.34 -22.55
N LEU A 113 24.38 -3.19 -22.24
CA LEU A 113 24.69 -1.93 -22.90
C LEU A 113 26.16 -1.51 -22.66
N GLN A 114 26.68 -1.69 -21.44
CA GLN A 114 28.09 -1.43 -21.14
C GLN A 114 29.01 -2.29 -22.01
N LYS A 115 28.69 -3.58 -22.17
CA LYS A 115 29.47 -4.51 -23.00
C LYS A 115 29.42 -4.13 -24.49
N GLN A 116 28.29 -3.66 -24.99
CA GLN A 116 28.16 -3.17 -26.37
C GLN A 116 28.99 -1.89 -26.60
N VAL A 117 28.89 -0.93 -25.67
CA VAL A 117 29.69 0.31 -25.68
C VAL A 117 31.18 -0.01 -25.67
N ASP A 118 31.64 -0.90 -24.79
CA ASP A 118 33.05 -1.30 -24.69
C ASP A 118 33.54 -2.02 -25.96
N SER A 119 32.67 -2.79 -26.61
CA SER A 119 32.97 -3.49 -27.87
C SER A 119 33.04 -2.55 -29.07
N GLU A 120 32.19 -1.51 -29.12
CA GLU A 120 32.16 -0.54 -30.22
C GLU A 120 33.27 0.53 -30.09
N LEU A 121 33.62 0.94 -28.87
CA LEU A 121 34.53 2.07 -28.65
C LEU A 121 36.02 1.72 -28.56
N GLN A 122 36.42 0.45 -28.38
CA GLN A 122 37.84 0.03 -28.18
C GLN A 122 38.65 1.01 -27.31
N LEU A 123 38.08 1.48 -26.19
CA LEU A 123 38.80 2.38 -25.28
C LEU A 123 39.68 1.58 -24.32
N PRO A 124 40.88 2.08 -23.96
CA PRO A 124 41.73 1.43 -22.97
C PRO A 124 40.97 1.34 -21.63
N LYS A 125 41.10 0.20 -20.92
CA LYS A 125 40.51 -0.01 -19.58
C LYS A 125 40.93 1.12 -18.65
N THR A 126 40.01 2.04 -18.36
CA THR A 126 40.18 3.00 -17.27
C THR A 126 39.32 2.53 -16.11
N ASP A 127 39.96 2.14 -15.02
CA ASP A 127 39.37 1.63 -13.77
C ASP A 127 38.48 2.66 -13.02
N ASP A 128 38.06 3.75 -13.66
CA ASP A 128 37.31 4.87 -13.06
C ASP A 128 35.78 4.73 -13.15
N PHE A 129 35.24 3.88 -14.04
CA PHE A 129 33.79 3.72 -14.19
C PHE A 129 33.14 2.90 -13.07
N THR A 130 33.86 1.95 -12.46
CA THR A 130 33.35 1.15 -11.35
C THR A 130 33.13 2.00 -10.09
N LYS A 131 34.01 2.97 -9.81
CA LYS A 131 33.84 3.90 -8.67
C LYS A 131 32.66 4.85 -8.81
N LYS A 132 32.28 5.22 -10.03
CA LYS A 132 31.16 6.14 -10.28
C LYS A 132 29.81 5.43 -10.21
N ASN A 133 29.73 4.19 -10.71
CA ASN A 133 28.50 3.40 -10.65
C ASN A 133 28.12 3.00 -9.21
N ASP A 134 29.09 2.80 -8.31
CA ASP A 134 28.80 2.60 -6.87
C ASP A 134 28.33 3.89 -6.16
N ALA A 135 28.72 5.06 -6.68
CA ALA A 135 28.28 6.37 -6.17
C ALA A 135 26.92 6.82 -6.73
N ASP A 136 26.59 6.39 -7.95
CA ASP A 136 25.34 6.71 -8.65
C ASP A 136 24.25 5.62 -8.46
N ASN A 137 24.61 4.45 -7.90
CA ASN A 137 23.68 3.48 -7.29
C ASN A 137 23.12 3.94 -5.94
N LEU A 138 23.27 5.22 -5.61
CA LEU A 138 22.37 5.85 -4.66
C LEU A 138 21.01 5.90 -5.33
N LEU A 139 20.11 5.01 -4.87
CA LEU A 139 18.68 5.08 -5.14
C LEU A 139 18.23 6.55 -5.23
N PRO A 140 17.34 6.88 -6.18
CA PRO A 140 16.91 8.25 -6.43
C PRO A 140 16.62 8.93 -5.09
N PRO A 141 17.07 10.19 -4.87
CA PRO A 141 16.69 10.94 -3.68
C PRO A 141 15.17 10.89 -3.65
N ASP A 142 14.67 10.18 -2.63
CA ASP A 142 13.26 9.86 -2.49
C ASP A 142 12.43 11.11 -2.75
N VAL A 143 11.36 10.91 -3.51
CA VAL A 143 10.46 11.95 -3.99
C VAL A 143 10.08 12.84 -2.82
N GLN A 144 10.42 14.13 -2.90
CA GLN A 144 10.14 15.15 -1.88
C GLN A 144 8.64 15.24 -1.54
#